data_AF-A0A3D0SRM5-F1
#
_entry.id   AF-A0A3D0SRM5-F1
#
_cell.length_a   1.000
_cell.length_b   1.000
_cell.length_c   1.000
_cell.angle_alpha   90.00
_cell.angle_beta   90.00
_cell.angle_gamma   90.00
#
_symmetry.space_group_name_H-M   'P 1'
#
loop_
_entity.id
_entity.type
_entity.pdbx_description
1 polymer ?
#
loop_
_entity_poly.entity_id
_entity_poly.type
_entity_poly.pdbx_seq_one_letter_code
_entity_poly.pdbx_strand_id
1 'polypeptide(L)'
;MNSSYTTMDAIGDIFVIYGIVIVVSMLVAVVIRGIVWVLSRQVTVPVPVAKPVVPQPVVAAGIPQEHLAVITAAVAAMLGAHRIVHIEALARGYSWTAEARSVHHTSHAPRGHR
;
A
#
# COMPACT_ATOMS: atom_id res chain seq x y z
N MET A 1 -10.23 -4.55 48.67
CA MET A 1 -9.56 -5.87 48.73
C MET A 1 -8.68 -5.95 47.50
N ASN A 2 -7.37 -5.81 47.69
CA ASN A 2 -6.42 -5.74 46.59
C ASN A 2 -6.16 -7.18 46.13
N SER A 3 -6.66 -7.53 44.94
CA SER A 3 -6.35 -8.82 44.32
C SER A 3 -4.84 -8.95 44.22
N SER A 4 -4.29 -9.96 44.90
CA SER A 4 -2.91 -10.38 44.72
C SER A 4 -2.78 -10.95 43.32
N TYR A 5 -2.57 -10.08 42.33
CA TYR A 5 -2.18 -10.46 40.98
C TYR A 5 -0.83 -11.15 41.11
N THR A 6 -0.83 -12.48 41.06
CA THR A 6 0.39 -13.26 41.24
C THR A 6 1.14 -13.31 39.91
N THR A 7 2.46 -13.46 39.96
CA THR A 7 3.31 -13.63 38.77
C THR A 7 2.83 -14.79 37.89
N MET A 8 2.18 -15.81 38.47
CA MET A 8 1.55 -16.91 37.73
C MET A 8 0.37 -16.47 36.87
N ASP A 9 -0.44 -15.50 37.33
CA ASP A 9 -1.56 -14.96 36.55
C ASP A 9 -1.03 -14.13 35.37
N ALA A 10 0.03 -13.35 35.61
CA ALA A 10 0.68 -12.56 34.56
C ALA A 10 1.29 -13.44 33.46
N ILE A 11 1.89 -14.57 33.84
CA ILE A 11 2.43 -15.54 32.88
C ILE A 11 1.29 -16.17 32.06
N GLY A 12 0.20 -16.56 32.71
CA GLY A 12 -0.98 -17.11 32.02
C GLY A 12 -1.59 -16.13 31.02
N ASP A 13 -1.77 -14.87 31.44
CA ASP A 13 -2.34 -13.81 30.61
C ASP A 13 -1.48 -13.52 29.36
N ILE A 14 -0.15 -13.52 29.52
CA ILE A 14 0.80 -13.39 28.40
C ILE A 14 0.57 -14.46 27.32
N PHE A 15 0.42 -15.73 27.70
CA PHE A 15 0.17 -16.80 26.72
C PHE A 15 -1.18 -16.64 26.03
N VAL A 16 -2.21 -16.24 26.77
CA VAL A 16 -3.56 -16.02 26.22
C VAL A 16 -3.55 -14.86 25.23
N ILE A 17 -2.93 -13.73 25.58
CA ILE A 17 -2.83 -12.56 24.72
C ILE A 17 -2.07 -12.92 23.43
N TYR A 18 -0.89 -13.54 23.53
CA TYR A 18 -0.15 -13.95 22.33
C TYR A 18 -0.91 -14.97 21.48
N GLY A 19 -1.61 -15.93 22.12
CA GLY A 19 -2.46 -16.88 21.42
C GLY A 19 -3.57 -16.19 20.61
N ILE A 20 -4.27 -15.23 21.23
CA ILE A 20 -5.31 -14.44 20.56
C ILE A 20 -4.70 -13.64 19.40
N VAL A 21 -3.56 -12.99 19.60
CA VAL A 21 -2.87 -12.22 18.54
C VAL A 21 -2.51 -13.11 17.35
N ILE A 22 -2.02 -14.33 17.59
CA ILE A 22 -1.72 -15.30 16.53
C ILE A 22 -2.98 -15.65 15.73
N VAL A 23 -4.10 -15.93 16.41
CA VAL A 23 -5.38 -16.25 15.76
C VAL A 23 -5.89 -15.07 14.94
N VAL A 24 -5.85 -13.85 15.48
CA VAL A 24 -6.25 -12.63 14.77
C VAL A 24 -5.35 -12.41 13.55
N SER A 25 -4.03 -12.57 13.69
CA SER A 25 -3.08 -12.46 12.56
C SER A 25 -3.39 -13.47 11.45
N MET A 26 -3.67 -14.73 11.82
CA MET A 26 -4.08 -15.76 10.87
C MET A 26 -5.40 -15.39 10.17
N LEU A 27 -6.37 -14.86 10.90
CA LEU A 27 -7.65 -14.42 10.33
C LEU A 27 -7.43 -13.29 9.30
N VAL A 28 -6.61 -12.29 9.63
CA VAL A 28 -6.21 -11.21 8.71
C VAL A 28 -5.52 -11.78 7.47
N ALA A 29 -4.60 -12.72 7.64
CA ALA A 29 -3.91 -13.37 6.53
C ALA A 29 -4.89 -14.10 5.59
N VAL A 30 -5.89 -14.78 6.15
CA VAL A 30 -6.95 -15.44 5.38
C VAL A 30 -7.81 -14.43 4.62
N VAL A 31 -8.16 -13.29 5.24
CA VAL A 31 -8.92 -12.21 4.57
C VAL A 31 -8.14 -11.66 3.38
N ILE A 32 -6.86 -11.31 3.57
CA ILE A 32 -5.99 -10.82 2.49
C ILE A 32 -5.89 -11.87 1.38
N ARG A 33 -5.63 -13.13 1.74
CA ARG A 33 -5.52 -14.24 0.79
C ARG A 33 -6.82 -14.45 0.01
N GLY A 34 -7.97 -14.32 0.67
CA GLY A 34 -9.28 -14.38 0.04
C GLY A 34 -9.48 -13.28 -1.00
N ILE A 35 -9.16 -12.03 -0.65
CA ILE A 35 -9.24 -10.88 -1.57
C ILE A 35 -8.31 -11.09 -2.77
N VAL A 36 -7.05 -11.48 -2.54
CA VAL A 36 -6.08 -11.76 -3.61
C VAL A 36 -6.56 -12.88 -4.51
N TRP A 37 -7.20 -13.91 -3.97
CA TRP A 37 -7.75 -15.01 -4.76
C TRP A 37 -8.94 -14.59 -5.63
N VAL A 38 -9.82 -13.73 -5.12
CA VAL A 38 -10.92 -13.16 -5.92
C VAL A 38 -10.37 -12.25 -7.01
N LEU A 39 -9.41 -11.38 -6.67
CA LEU A 39 -8.81 -10.44 -7.63
C LEU A 39 -7.97 -11.18 -8.69
N SER A 40 -7.20 -12.22 -8.32
CA SER A 40 -6.40 -12.98 -9.28
C SER A 40 -7.26 -13.69 -10.32
N ARG A 41 -8.47 -14.12 -9.94
CA ARG A 41 -9.46 -14.66 -10.88
C ARG A 41 -9.93 -13.59 -11.87
N GLN A 42 -10.04 -12.32 -11.45
CA GLN A 42 -10.42 -11.19 -12.31
C GLN A 42 -9.25 -10.72 -13.20
N VAL A 43 -8.01 -10.98 -12.81
CA VAL A 43 -6.78 -10.66 -13.59
C VAL A 43 -6.44 -11.77 -14.61
N THR A 44 -7.39 -12.64 -14.96
CA THR A 44 -7.26 -13.57 -16.10
C THR A 44 -7.50 -12.86 -17.46
N VAL A 45 -7.29 -11.55 -17.53
CA VAL A 45 -6.99 -10.89 -18.79
C VAL A 45 -5.46 -10.76 -18.83
N PRO A 46 -4.76 -11.52 -19.69
CA PRO A 46 -3.32 -11.42 -19.78
C PRO A 46 -2.96 -10.01 -20.24
N VAL A 47 -2.57 -9.15 -19.30
CA VAL A 47 -1.92 -7.89 -19.62
C VAL A 47 -0.50 -8.28 -20.06
N PRO A 48 -0.13 -8.07 -21.33
CA PRO A 48 1.23 -8.28 -21.77
C PRO A 48 2.12 -7.39 -20.90
N VAL A 49 3.20 -7.93 -20.35
CA VAL A 49 4.22 -7.14 -19.65
C VAL A 49 4.88 -6.24 -20.69
N ALA A 50 4.27 -5.07 -20.91
CA ALA A 50 4.80 -4.06 -21.80
C ALA A 50 6.04 -3.47 -21.13
N LYS A 51 7.14 -3.53 -21.89
CA LYS A 51 8.43 -2.86 -21.64
C LYS A 51 8.19 -1.42 -21.14
N PRO A 52 9.05 -0.84 -20.27
CA PRO A 52 8.82 0.50 -19.73
C PRO A 52 8.68 1.52 -20.86
N VAL A 53 7.44 1.95 -21.13
CA VAL A 53 7.13 3.02 -22.06
C VAL A 53 7.08 4.29 -21.26
N VAL A 54 7.83 5.29 -21.71
CA VAL A 54 7.80 6.67 -21.21
C VAL A 54 6.33 7.13 -21.18
N PRO A 55 5.82 7.68 -20.06
CA PRO A 55 4.41 8.08 -19.98
C PRO A 55 4.13 9.19 -20.99
N GLN A 56 3.53 8.81 -22.11
CA GLN A 56 2.88 9.73 -23.02
C GLN A 56 1.46 9.93 -22.48
N PRO A 57 0.92 11.15 -22.44
CA PRO A 57 -0.45 11.36 -21.99
C PRO A 57 -1.38 10.62 -22.94
N VAL A 58 -1.80 9.42 -22.53
CA VAL A 58 -2.80 8.64 -23.25
C VAL A 58 -4.12 9.34 -22.95
N VAL A 59 -4.54 10.24 -23.84
CA VAL A 59 -5.94 10.60 -23.93
C VAL A 59 -6.63 9.30 -24.33
N ALA A 60 -7.30 8.66 -23.37
CA ALA A 60 -7.93 7.36 -23.54
C ALA A 60 -9.12 7.47 -24.51
N ALA A 61 -8.82 7.57 -25.81
CA ALA A 61 -9.77 7.79 -26.90
C ALA A 61 -10.69 6.59 -27.21
N GLY A 62 -10.92 5.72 -26.24
CA GLY A 62 -11.74 4.52 -26.41
C GLY A 62 -12.32 3.95 -25.12
N ILE A 63 -12.20 4.64 -23.99
CA ILE A 63 -12.89 4.24 -22.76
C ILE A 63 -14.22 5.00 -22.73
N PRO A 64 -15.37 4.29 -22.80
CA PRO A 64 -16.67 4.92 -22.70
C PRO A 64 -16.77 5.74 -21.41
N GLN A 65 -17.21 6.99 -21.54
CA GLN A 65 -17.21 7.97 -20.45
C GLN A 65 -18.05 7.50 -19.25
N GLU A 66 -19.04 6.65 -19.50
CA GLU A 66 -19.86 5.98 -18.48
C GLU A 66 -19.02 5.12 -17.53
N HIS A 67 -18.00 4.41 -18.00
CA HIS A 67 -17.14 3.60 -17.13
C HIS A 67 -16.26 4.49 -16.25
N LEU A 68 -15.76 5.59 -16.80
CA LEU A 68 -15.00 6.58 -16.04
C LEU A 68 -15.87 7.25 -14.98
N ALA A 69 -17.12 7.58 -15.31
CA ALA A 69 -18.06 8.17 -14.37
C ALA A 69 -18.40 7.20 -13.22
N VAL A 70 -18.62 5.91 -13.53
CA VAL A 70 -18.93 4.90 -12.51
C VAL A 70 -17.73 4.64 -11.60
N ILE A 71 -16.52 4.54 -12.16
CA ILE A 71 -15.30 4.33 -11.36
C ILE A 71 -15.04 5.56 -10.47
N THR A 72 -15.14 6.77 -11.01
CA THR A 72 -14.91 8.00 -10.23
C THR A 72 -15.97 8.19 -9.14
N ALA A 73 -17.25 7.89 -9.43
CA ALA A 73 -18.32 7.92 -8.44
C ALA A 73 -18.12 6.86 -7.35
N ALA A 74 -17.70 5.64 -7.71
CA ALA A 74 -17.41 4.58 -6.75
C ALA A 74 -16.23 4.96 -5.84
N VAL A 75 -15.15 5.52 -6.41
CA VAL A 75 -14.00 6.02 -5.64
C VAL A 75 -14.42 7.17 -4.72
N ALA A 76 -15.22 8.12 -5.21
CA ALA A 76 -15.74 9.23 -4.41
C ALA A 76 -16.65 8.74 -3.27
N ALA A 77 -17.47 7.73 -3.51
CA ALA A 77 -18.32 7.11 -2.50
C ALA A 77 -17.53 6.30 -1.45
N MET A 78 -16.46 5.61 -1.87
CA MET A 78 -15.60 4.85 -0.97
C MET A 78 -14.71 5.75 -0.09
N LEU A 79 -14.17 6.84 -0.64
CA LEU A 79 -13.33 7.76 0.13
C LEU A 79 -14.16 8.74 0.99
N GLY A 80 -15.39 9.06 0.59
CA GLY A 80 -16.21 10.06 1.27
C GLY A 80 -15.53 11.45 1.31
N ALA A 81 -16.15 12.42 2.00
CA ALA A 81 -15.62 13.79 2.14
C ALA A 81 -14.35 13.90 3.00
N HIS A 82 -13.64 12.80 3.26
CA HIS A 82 -12.43 12.78 4.05
C HIS A 82 -11.20 12.44 3.19
N ARG A 83 -10.56 13.54 2.76
CA ARG A 83 -9.17 13.64 2.31
C ARG A 83 -8.88 13.17 0.88
N ILE A 84 -9.35 13.98 -0.06
CA ILE A 84 -8.66 14.14 -1.35
C ILE A 84 -7.32 14.79 -1.03
N VAL A 85 -6.23 14.01 -1.00
CA VAL A 85 -4.89 14.60 -1.13
C VAL A 85 -4.85 15.12 -2.56
N HIS A 86 -5.04 16.43 -2.69
CA HIS A 86 -4.92 17.14 -3.94
C HIS A 86 -3.45 17.02 -4.38
N ILE A 87 -3.15 15.99 -5.17
CA ILE A 87 -1.91 15.93 -5.92
C ILE A 87 -2.14 16.89 -7.08
N GLU A 88 -2.01 18.19 -6.80
CA GLU A 88 -1.69 19.12 -7.87
C GLU A 88 -0.51 18.48 -8.59
N ALA A 89 -0.59 18.36 -9.90
CA ALA A 89 0.59 18.19 -10.71
C ALA A 89 1.41 19.46 -10.50
N LEU A 90 2.16 19.50 -9.40
CA LEU A 90 3.24 20.42 -9.17
C LEU A 90 4.13 20.22 -10.37
N ALA A 91 3.94 21.12 -11.33
CA ALA A 91 4.86 21.35 -12.40
C ALA A 91 6.26 21.25 -11.77
N ARG A 92 7.11 20.39 -12.34
CA ARG A 92 8.56 20.27 -12.05
C ARG A 92 9.00 19.22 -11.02
N GLY A 93 8.45 18.01 -11.10
CA GLY A 93 9.16 16.85 -11.66
C GLY A 93 10.63 16.51 -11.31
N TYR A 94 11.22 16.97 -10.21
CA TYR A 94 12.65 16.67 -9.96
C TYR A 94 13.10 16.37 -8.52
N SER A 95 12.26 16.41 -7.47
CA SER A 95 12.78 16.22 -6.10
C SER A 95 13.13 14.76 -5.78
N TRP A 96 12.17 13.83 -5.90
CA TRP A 96 12.38 12.42 -5.54
C TRP A 96 13.43 11.72 -6.43
N THR A 97 13.43 12.01 -7.73
CA THR A 97 14.39 11.41 -8.67
C THR A 97 15.77 12.06 -8.59
N ALA A 98 15.89 13.34 -8.21
CA ALA A 98 17.19 13.96 -7.96
C ALA A 98 17.82 13.45 -6.66
N GLU A 99 17.02 13.28 -5.61
CA GLU A 99 17.48 12.73 -4.33
C GLU A 99 17.90 11.26 -4.45
N ALA A 100 17.12 10.44 -5.17
CA ALA A 100 17.52 9.07 -5.47
C ALA A 100 18.83 9.00 -6.26
N ARG A 101 19.04 9.93 -7.21
CA ARG A 101 20.27 9.99 -8.02
C ARG A 101 21.47 10.47 -7.18
N SER A 102 21.31 11.47 -6.31
CA SER A 102 22.39 11.95 -5.46
C SER A 102 22.84 10.90 -4.44
N VAL A 103 21.90 10.15 -3.86
CA VAL A 103 22.21 9.03 -2.95
C VAL A 103 22.95 7.91 -3.68
N HIS A 104 22.55 7.61 -4.93
CA HIS A 104 23.21 6.58 -5.72
C HIS A 104 24.66 6.95 -6.07
N HIS A 105 24.93 8.22 -6.43
CA HIS A 105 26.30 8.68 -6.74
C HIS A 105 27.18 8.91 -5.50
N THR A 106 26.62 9.25 -4.35
CA THR A 106 27.39 9.51 -3.11
C THR A 106 27.66 8.24 -2.29
N SER A 107 26.96 7.13 -2.58
CA SER A 107 27.14 5.85 -1.90
C SER A 107 28.58 5.28 -1.99
N HIS A 108 29.32 5.61 -3.05
CA HIS A 108 30.70 5.17 -3.28
C HIS A 108 31.76 6.26 -3.09
N ALA A 109 31.39 7.43 -2.54
CA ALA A 109 32.37 8.46 -2.25
C ALA A 109 33.37 7.95 -1.17
N PRO A 110 34.69 7.96 -1.43
CA PRO A 110 35.68 7.60 -0.41
C PRO A 110 35.54 8.57 0.75
N ARG A 111 35.16 8.06 1.93
CA ARG A 111 35.20 8.85 3.16
C ARG A 111 36.67 9.18 3.43
N GLY A 112 37.11 10.37 3.06
CA GLY A 112 38.45 10.85 3.37
C GLY A 112 38.63 10.88 4.89
N HIS A 113 39.43 9.95 5.40
CA HIS A 113 39.88 9.92 6.78
C HIS A 113 40.84 11.11 6.96
N ARG A 114 40.56 11.98 7.91
CA ARG A 114 41.49 12.99 8.42
C ARG A 114 41.73 12.71 9.89
#